data_AF-W2YP87-F1
#
_entry.id   AF-W2YP87-F1
#
_cell.length_a   1.000
_cell.length_b   1.000
_cell.length_c   1.000
_cell.angle_alpha   90.00
_cell.angle_beta   90.00
_cell.angle_gamma   90.00
#
_symmetry.space_group_name_H-M   'P 1'
#
loop_
_entity.id
_entity.type
_entity.pdbx_description
1 polymer ?
#
loop_
_entity_poly.entity_id
_entity_poly.type
_entity_poly.pdbx_seq_one_letter_code
_entity_poly.pdbx_strand_id
1 'polypeptide(L)'
;MVRLKTRYLVVEATGSRKLAVKKEDILALIRESITKSYGDFGSGLSQYAFQVLYYNMKTRLAVIRCAREMCKMVETSLVFVTYVHNQDVSLRVARVCGKSSSVAYTQALL
;
A
#
# COMPACT_ATOMS: atom_id res chain seq x y z
N MET A 1 -12.89 24.25 12.12
CA MET A 1 -11.77 23.69 11.32
C MET A 1 -11.84 22.16 11.37
N VAL A 2 -12.02 21.47 10.23
CA VAL A 2 -12.24 20.01 10.18
C VAL A 2 -10.93 19.32 9.76
N ARG A 3 -10.49 18.30 10.51
CA ARG A 3 -9.27 17.54 10.21
C ARG A 3 -9.53 16.43 9.19
N LEU A 4 -8.64 16.27 8.22
CA LEU A 4 -8.64 15.10 7.33
C LEU A 4 -8.26 13.84 8.14
N LYS A 5 -9.09 12.80 8.05
CA LYS A 5 -8.84 11.52 8.74
C LYS A 5 -8.05 10.58 7.83
N THR A 6 -6.87 10.15 8.29
CA THR A 6 -6.01 9.19 7.58
C THR A 6 -6.21 7.75 8.06
N ARG A 7 -5.78 6.82 7.21
CA ARG A 7 -5.65 5.38 7.50
C ARG A 7 -4.27 4.92 7.05
N TYR A 8 -3.76 3.94 7.77
CA TYR A 8 -2.47 3.31 7.49
C TYR A 8 -2.72 1.83 7.23
N LEU A 9 -2.26 1.32 6.09
CA LEU A 9 -2.30 -0.10 5.78
C LEU A 9 -0.89 -0.66 5.92
N VAL A 10 -0.77 -1.73 6.70
CA VAL A 10 0.43 -2.57 6.74
C VAL A 10 0.20 -3.67 5.72
N VAL A 11 1.05 -3.73 4.70
CA VAL A 11 0.95 -4.63 3.56
C VAL A 11 2.18 -5.52 3.53
N GLU A 12 1.97 -6.80 3.35
CA GLU A 12 3.01 -7.80 3.16
C GLU A 12 3.12 -8.14 1.67
N ALA A 13 4.34 -8.09 1.14
CA ALA A 13 4.65 -8.50 -0.22
C ALA A 13 5.17 -9.94 -0.24
N THR A 14 4.35 -10.88 -0.69
CA THR A 14 4.75 -12.26 -0.90
C THR A 14 5.15 -12.45 -2.36
N GLY A 15 6.20 -13.22 -2.62
CA GLY A 15 6.71 -13.46 -3.97
C GLY A 15 7.95 -14.35 -3.95
N SER A 16 8.63 -14.45 -5.10
CA SER A 16 9.82 -15.30 -5.26
C SER A 16 10.92 -15.00 -4.24
N ARG A 17 11.84 -15.96 -4.04
CA ARG A 17 12.85 -15.93 -2.96
C ARG A 17 13.72 -14.67 -2.95
N LYS A 18 13.92 -14.03 -4.12
CA LYS A 18 14.76 -12.83 -4.28
C LYS A 18 13.96 -11.69 -4.89
N LEU A 19 13.11 -11.07 -4.06
CA LEU A 19 12.29 -9.93 -4.44
C LEU A 19 13.10 -8.63 -4.33
N ALA A 20 13.67 -8.16 -5.45
CA ALA A 20 14.45 -6.91 -5.50
C ALA A 20 13.54 -5.70 -5.78
N VAL A 21 12.53 -5.50 -4.94
CA VAL A 21 11.53 -4.44 -5.11
C VAL A 21 11.90 -3.24 -4.24
N LYS A 22 11.80 -2.03 -4.78
CA LYS A 22 12.01 -0.79 -4.03
C LYS A 22 10.67 -0.18 -3.62
N LYS A 23 10.75 0.81 -2.72
CA LYS A 23 9.59 1.58 -2.26
C LYS A 23 8.87 2.26 -3.44
N GLU A 24 9.64 2.78 -4.39
CA GLU A 24 9.15 3.49 -5.57
C GLU A 24 8.37 2.55 -6.48
N ASP A 25 8.83 1.30 -6.63
CA ASP A 25 8.17 0.27 -7.41
C ASP A 25 6.80 -0.06 -6.81
N ILE A 26 6.72 -0.30 -5.49
CA ILE A 26 5.44 -0.54 -4.79
C ILE A 26 4.47 0.61 -5.01
N LEU A 27 4.96 1.86 -4.93
CA LEU A 27 4.14 3.03 -5.14
C LEU A 27 3.61 3.12 -6.58
N ALA A 28 4.47 2.87 -7.58
CA ALA A 28 4.08 2.88 -8.99
C ALA A 28 3.04 1.80 -9.28
N LEU A 29 3.27 0.58 -8.77
CA LEU A 29 2.38 -0.56 -8.96
C LEU A 29 0.99 -0.36 -8.38
N ILE A 30 0.91 0.18 -7.16
CA ILE A 30 -0.39 0.40 -6.54
C ILE A 30 -1.14 1.51 -7.27
N ARG A 31 -0.45 2.57 -7.71
CA ARG A 31 -1.07 3.62 -8.53
C ARG A 31 -1.58 3.06 -9.86
N GLU A 32 -0.77 2.26 -10.54
CA GLU A 32 -1.18 1.60 -11.78
C GLU A 32 -2.39 0.71 -11.56
N SER A 33 -2.41 -0.07 -10.47
CA SER A 33 -3.56 -0.91 -10.11
C SER A 33 -4.82 -0.11 -9.80
N ILE A 34 -4.70 1.02 -9.10
CA ILE A 34 -5.81 1.94 -8.84
C ILE A 34 -6.35 2.50 -10.17
N THR A 35 -5.48 2.97 -11.07
CA THR A 35 -5.89 3.46 -12.38
C THR A 35 -6.56 2.37 -13.21
N LYS A 36 -6.04 1.14 -13.21
CA LYS A 36 -6.65 0.00 -13.92
C LYS A 36 -8.03 -0.38 -13.35
N SER A 37 -8.20 -0.29 -12.03
CA SER A 37 -9.43 -0.74 -11.35
C SER A 37 -10.52 0.34 -11.31
N TYR A 38 -10.13 1.62 -11.21
CA TYR A 38 -11.04 2.74 -10.92
C TYR A 38 -10.91 3.91 -11.91
N GLY A 39 -10.05 3.79 -12.93
CA GLY A 39 -9.81 4.81 -13.94
C GLY A 39 -9.20 6.09 -13.38
N ASP A 40 -9.35 7.17 -14.16
CA ASP A 40 -8.83 8.49 -13.81
C ASP A 40 -9.48 9.07 -12.56
N PHE A 41 -10.74 8.71 -12.30
CA PHE A 41 -11.46 9.11 -11.09
C PHE A 41 -10.77 8.60 -9.83
N GLY A 42 -10.47 7.29 -9.76
CA GLY A 42 -9.76 6.71 -8.61
C GLY A 42 -8.33 7.22 -8.49
N SER A 43 -7.65 7.41 -9.63
CA SER A 43 -6.30 7.96 -9.68
C SER A 43 -6.26 9.38 -9.09
N GLY A 44 -7.13 10.28 -9.56
CA GLY A 44 -7.22 11.66 -9.07
C GLY A 44 -7.63 11.75 -7.60
N LEU A 45 -8.60 10.94 -7.16
CA LEU A 45 -8.99 10.86 -5.75
C LEU A 45 -7.86 10.36 -4.85
N SER A 46 -7.03 9.44 -5.31
CA SER A 46 -5.93 8.90 -4.50
C SER A 46 -4.77 9.90 -4.36
N GLN A 47 -4.57 10.78 -5.34
CA GLN A 47 -3.36 11.57 -5.52
C GLN A 47 -3.02 12.47 -4.33
N TYR A 48 -4.02 13.03 -3.63
CA TYR A 48 -3.79 13.99 -2.55
C TYR A 48 -3.30 13.36 -1.24
N ALA A 49 -3.69 12.11 -0.93
CA ALA A 49 -3.44 11.50 0.38
C ALA A 49 -2.66 10.19 0.31
N PHE A 50 -2.63 9.53 -0.85
CA PHE A 50 -1.96 8.25 -1.03
C PHE A 50 -0.44 8.40 -1.04
N GLN A 51 0.22 7.72 -0.10
CA GLN A 51 1.67 7.71 0.02
C GLN A 51 2.15 6.39 0.59
N VAL A 52 3.15 5.77 -0.04
CA VAL A 52 3.92 4.70 0.59
C VAL A 52 4.94 5.37 1.51
N LEU A 53 4.84 5.13 2.82
CA LEU A 53 5.73 5.75 3.81
C LEU A 53 7.06 5.01 3.88
N TYR A 54 6.99 3.69 3.89
CA TYR A 54 8.12 2.82 4.13
C TYR A 54 7.91 1.47 3.45
N TYR A 55 9.00 0.87 2.99
CA TYR A 55 9.05 -0.52 2.54
C TYR A 55 10.36 -1.13 3.01
N ASN A 56 10.28 -2.31 3.64
CA ASN A 56 11.46 -3.09 4.00
C ASN A 56 11.62 -4.27 3.06
N MET A 57 12.77 -4.36 2.39
CA MET A 57 13.08 -5.51 1.53
C MET A 57 13.30 -6.81 2.32
N LYS A 58 13.79 -6.72 3.57
CA LYS A 58 14.08 -7.90 4.41
C LYS A 58 12.80 -8.51 4.97
N THR A 59 11.96 -7.69 5.61
CA THR A 59 10.69 -8.17 6.20
C THR A 59 9.54 -8.19 5.20
N ARG A 60 9.73 -7.63 3.99
CA ARG A 60 8.72 -7.52 2.93
C ARG A 60 7.45 -6.78 3.35
N LEU A 61 7.56 -5.90 4.36
CA LEU A 61 6.46 -5.09 4.85
C LEU A 61 6.51 -3.68 4.26
N ALA A 62 5.39 -3.23 3.73
CA ALA A 62 5.13 -1.87 3.32
C ALA A 62 4.14 -1.20 4.27
N VAL A 63 4.34 0.09 4.54
CA VAL A 63 3.38 0.93 5.22
C VAL A 63 2.85 1.96 4.24
N ILE A 64 1.55 1.96 4.04
CA ILE A 64 0.85 2.84 3.11
C ILE A 64 -0.07 3.77 3.91
N ARG A 65 -0.01 5.06 3.62
CA ARG A 65 -0.96 6.05 4.11
C ARG A 65 -1.99 6.35 3.02
N CYS A 66 -3.25 6.44 3.40
CA CYS A 66 -4.32 6.92 2.53
C CYS A 66 -5.36 7.73 3.34
N ALA A 67 -6.26 8.41 2.63
CA ALA A 67 -7.44 8.99 3.25
C ALA A 67 -8.38 7.87 3.73
N ARG A 68 -9.16 8.15 4.79
CA ARG A 68 -10.12 7.18 5.34
C ARG A 68 -11.12 6.70 4.31
N GLU A 69 -11.62 7.62 3.48
CA GLU A 69 -12.62 7.33 2.45
C GLU A 69 -12.06 6.42 1.35
N MET A 70 -10.79 6.61 0.99
CA MET A 70 -10.11 5.85 -0.06
C MET A 70 -9.54 4.51 0.43
N CYS A 71 -9.62 4.22 1.73
CA CYS A 71 -8.99 3.04 2.33
C CYS A 71 -9.45 1.74 1.67
N LYS A 72 -10.73 1.64 1.32
CA LYS A 72 -11.29 0.43 0.72
C LYS A 72 -10.89 0.28 -0.74
N MET A 73 -10.89 1.39 -1.49
CA MET A 73 -10.40 1.45 -2.86
C MET A 73 -8.93 1.03 -2.98
N VAL A 74 -8.08 1.50 -2.05
CA VAL A 74 -6.68 1.08 -1.99
C VAL A 74 -6.58 -0.40 -1.63
N GLU A 75 -7.32 -0.87 -0.62
CA GLU A 75 -7.31 -2.26 -0.18
C GLU A 75 -7.71 -3.26 -1.28
N THR A 76 -8.76 -2.98 -2.05
CA THR A 76 -9.17 -3.81 -3.19
C THR A 76 -8.19 -3.74 -4.35
N SER A 77 -7.59 -2.56 -4.63
CA SER A 77 -6.59 -2.44 -5.69
C SER A 77 -5.32 -3.28 -5.43
N LEU A 78 -4.98 -3.55 -4.16
CA LEU A 78 -3.82 -4.38 -3.82
C LEU A 78 -3.98 -5.83 -4.28
N VAL A 79 -5.22 -6.34 -4.33
CA VAL A 79 -5.51 -7.73 -4.72
C VAL A 79 -5.19 -7.98 -6.20
N PHE A 80 -5.30 -6.95 -7.04
CA PHE A 80 -5.03 -7.06 -8.48
C PHE A 80 -3.55 -6.92 -8.84
N VAL A 81 -2.69 -6.64 -7.87
CA VAL A 81 -1.25 -6.60 -8.08
C VAL A 81 -0.70 -8.02 -8.09
N THR A 82 -0.28 -8.48 -9.26
CA THR A 82 0.23 -9.86 -9.46
C THR A 82 1.67 -9.94 -9.96
N TYR A 83 2.23 -8.86 -10.52
CA TYR A 83 3.49 -8.92 -11.25
C TYR A 83 4.37 -7.69 -11.06
N VAL A 84 5.65 -7.89 -10.73
CA VAL A 84 6.65 -6.82 -10.53
C VAL A 84 8.02 -7.28 -11.04
N HIS A 85 8.70 -6.48 -11.87
CA HIS A 85 10.08 -6.74 -12.31
C HIS A 85 10.32 -8.18 -12.81
N ASN A 86 9.38 -8.69 -13.60
CA ASN A 86 9.43 -10.03 -14.15
C ASN A 86 9.29 -11.18 -13.13
N GLN A 87 8.67 -10.90 -11.98
CA GLN A 87 8.41 -11.86 -10.91
C GLN A 87 6.96 -11.76 -10.43
N ASP A 88 6.39 -12.90 -10.06
CA ASP A 88 5.06 -12.95 -9.44
C ASP A 88 5.13 -12.42 -8.00
N VAL A 89 4.24 -11.48 -7.70
CA VAL A 89 4.11 -10.83 -6.39
C VAL A 89 2.64 -10.74 -6.02
N SER A 90 2.32 -11.09 -4.79
CA SER A 90 1.00 -10.85 -4.20
C SER A 90 1.12 -9.89 -3.02
N LEU A 91 0.33 -8.83 -3.01
CA LEU A 91 0.26 -7.87 -1.91
C LEU A 91 -0.93 -8.23 -0.99
N ARG A 92 -0.65 -8.53 0.28
CA ARG A 92 -1.66 -8.84 1.28
C ARG A 92 -1.73 -7.76 2.35
N VAL A 93 -2.93 -7.28 2.68
CA VAL A 93 -3.11 -6.38 3.83
C VAL A 93 -3.05 -7.20 5.12
N ALA A 94 -2.04 -6.93 5.95
CA ALA A 94 -1.89 -7.56 7.26
C ALA A 94 -2.73 -6.84 8.33
N ARG A 95 -2.77 -5.50 8.30
CA ARG A 95 -3.52 -4.69 9.27
C ARG A 95 -3.86 -3.31 8.72
N VAL A 96 -4.99 -2.77 9.17
CA VAL A 96 -5.38 -1.37 8.95
C VAL A 96 -5.40 -0.61 10.29
N CYS A 97 -4.68 0.50 10.35
CA CYS A 97 -4.49 1.33 11.54
C CYS A 97 -5.05 2.75 11.33
N GLY A 98 -5.55 3.36 12.40
CA GLY A 98 -6.08 4.74 12.38
C GLY A 98 -5.09 5.82 12.82
N LYS A 99 -3.95 5.44 13.42
CA LYS A 99 -2.91 6.33 13.94
C LYS A 99 -1.54 5.80 13.52
N SER A 100 -0.59 6.70 13.29
CA SER A 100 0.80 6.35 12.94
C SER A 100 1.51 5.59 14.06
N SER A 101 1.26 5.95 15.33
CA SER A 101 1.87 5.25 16.47
C SER A 101 1.50 3.77 16.51
N SER A 102 0.25 3.41 16.24
CA SER A 102 -0.23 2.02 16.18
C SER A 102 0.47 1.19 15.09
N VAL A 103 0.93 1.83 14.02
CA VAL A 103 1.68 1.15 12.95
C VAL A 103 3.06 0.74 13.45
N ALA A 104 3.77 1.63 14.14
CA ALA A 104 5.10 1.35 14.68
C ALA A 104 5.09 0.14 15.63
N TYR A 105 4.08 0.05 16.50
CA TYR A 105 3.89 -1.13 17.35
C TYR A 105 3.66 -2.42 16.56
N THR A 106 2.95 -2.33 15.43
CA THR A 106 2.66 -3.52 14.61
C THR A 106 3.91 -3.99 13.87
N GLN A 107 4.75 -3.06 13.40
CA GLN A 107 6.02 -3.38 12.77
C GLN A 107 7.05 -3.97 13.75
N ALA A 108 6.96 -3.64 15.04
CA ALA A 108 7.82 -4.22 16.07
C ALA A 108 7.43 -5.64 16.49
N LEU A 109 6.20 -6.07 16.17
CA LEU A 109 5.66 -7.39 16.55
C LEU A 109 5.73 -8.42 15.41
N LEU A 110 6.12 -8.00 14.20
CA LEU A 110 6.24 -8.83 12.99
C LEU A 110 7.71 -8.92 12.57
#